data_AF-A0A4Q4W6P4-F1
#
_entry.id   AF-A0A4Q4W6P4-F1
#
_cell.length_a   1.000
_cell.length_b   1.000
_cell.length_c   1.000
_cell.angle_alpha   90.00
_cell.angle_beta   90.00
_cell.angle_gamma   90.00
#
_symmetry.space_group_name_H-M   'P 1'
#
loop_
_entity.id
_entity.type
_entity.pdbx_description
1 polymer ?
#
loop_
_entity_poly.entity_id
_entity_poly.type
_entity_poly.pdbx_seq_one_letter_code
_entity_poly.pdbx_strand_id
1 'polypeptide(L)'
;MASKGWSDTSCRGRVDEAFRNKFWSATGVEDLNKQIETKSSAELAAKLGVTLDHAFNRNLDGTIPAQISSRPARYREAWLKPPNWSS
;
A
#
# COMPACT_ATOMS: atom_id res chain seq x y z
N MET A 1 26.15 2.30 1.26
CA MET A 1 25.36 2.58 2.49
C MET A 1 24.07 1.79 2.41
N ALA A 2 23.89 0.79 3.28
CA ALA A 2 22.72 -0.07 3.28
C ALA A 2 21.48 0.75 3.66
N SER A 3 20.45 0.73 2.82
CA SER A 3 19.12 1.31 3.09
C SER A 3 18.40 0.48 4.16
N LYS A 4 18.90 0.53 5.40
CA LYS A 4 18.26 -0.11 6.55
C LYS A 4 17.16 0.82 7.08
N GLY A 5 15.91 0.58 6.69
CA GLY A 5 14.74 1.36 7.10
C GLY A 5 13.46 0.95 6.35
N TRP A 6 12.34 1.67 6.55
CA TRP A 6 11.01 1.48 5.92
C TRP A 6 10.97 1.30 4.39
N SER A 7 12.11 1.49 3.71
CA SER A 7 12.30 1.23 2.28
C SER A 7 12.70 -0.22 1.95
N ASP A 8 13.02 -1.03 2.96
CA ASP A 8 13.29 -2.45 2.78
C ASP A 8 11.98 -3.20 2.53
N THR A 9 11.66 -3.40 1.25
CA THR A 9 10.45 -4.09 0.82
C THR A 9 10.54 -5.61 0.99
N SER A 10 11.70 -6.16 1.37
CA SER A 10 11.86 -7.61 1.60
C SER A 10 10.99 -8.12 2.74
N CYS A 11 10.68 -7.27 3.73
CA CYS A 11 9.82 -7.64 4.85
C CYS A 11 8.32 -7.47 4.55
N ARG A 12 7.95 -6.87 3.41
CA ARG A 12 6.56 -6.50 3.10
C ARG A 12 5.62 -7.71 3.14
N GLY A 13 6.04 -8.83 2.56
CA GLY A 13 5.24 -10.06 2.58
C GLY A 13 4.96 -10.55 4.00
N ARG A 14 6.01 -10.56 4.86
CA ARG A 14 5.90 -10.98 6.26
C ARG A 14 5.00 -10.05 7.09
N VAL A 15 5.05 -8.75 6.81
CA VAL A 15 4.21 -7.76 7.49
C VAL A 15 2.74 -7.88 7.05
N ASP A 16 2.48 -8.06 5.75
CA ASP A 16 1.11 -8.30 5.24
C ASP A 16 0.54 -9.58 5.85
N GLU A 17 1.30 -10.67 5.86
CA GLU A 17 0.89 -11.94 6.46
C GLU A 17 0.58 -11.78 7.97
N ALA A 18 1.47 -11.16 8.75
CA ALA A 18 1.27 -10.95 10.18
C ALA A 18 0.04 -10.08 10.47
N PHE A 19 -0.15 -9.02 9.68
CA PHE A 19 -1.33 -8.16 9.78
C PHE A 19 -2.62 -8.95 9.47
N ARG A 20 -2.65 -9.68 8.35
CA ARG A 20 -3.82 -10.44 7.91
C ARG A 20 -4.20 -11.51 8.92
N ASN A 21 -3.23 -12.27 9.43
CA ASN A 21 -3.47 -13.29 10.45
C ASN A 21 -4.13 -12.69 11.71
N LYS A 22 -3.62 -11.56 12.19
CA LYS A 22 -4.20 -10.87 13.35
C LYS A 22 -5.59 -10.30 13.04
N PHE A 23 -5.78 -9.73 11.86
CA PHE A 23 -7.06 -9.17 11.43
C PHE A 23 -8.15 -10.23 11.33
N TRP A 24 -7.88 -11.37 10.69
CA TRP A 24 -8.83 -12.48 10.58
C TRP A 24 -9.16 -13.08 11.94
N SER A 25 -8.16 -13.29 12.79
CA SER A 25 -8.37 -13.76 14.16
C SER A 25 -9.24 -12.80 14.98
N ALA A 26 -9.03 -11.48 14.87
CA ALA A 26 -9.80 -10.49 15.62
C ALA A 26 -11.24 -10.30 15.09
N THR A 27 -11.46 -10.53 13.80
CA THR A 27 -12.77 -10.35 13.15
C THR A 27 -13.59 -11.64 13.07
N GLY A 28 -13.00 -12.79 13.35
CA GLY A 28 -13.66 -14.09 13.27
C GLY A 28 -14.01 -14.52 11.84
N VAL A 29 -13.37 -13.94 10.82
CA VAL A 29 -13.59 -14.31 9.42
C VAL A 29 -12.75 -15.54 9.11
N GLU A 30 -13.36 -16.71 9.08
CA GLU A 30 -12.68 -17.98 8.77
C GLU A 30 -12.88 -18.43 7.31
N ASP A 31 -13.91 -17.91 6.64
CA ASP A 31 -14.21 -18.23 5.25
C ASP A 31 -13.15 -17.65 4.31
N LEU A 32 -12.47 -18.54 3.58
CA LEU A 32 -11.36 -18.17 2.71
C LEU A 32 -11.79 -17.24 1.56
N ASN A 33 -12.98 -17.44 1.00
CA ASN A 33 -13.48 -16.60 -0.09
C ASN A 33 -13.73 -15.17 0.41
N LYS A 34 -14.34 -15.02 1.59
CA LYS A 34 -14.53 -13.72 2.24
C LYS A 34 -13.22 -13.04 2.58
N GLN A 35 -12.21 -13.79 3.02
CA GLN A 35 -10.87 -13.23 3.26
C GLN A 35 -10.24 -12.69 1.97
N ILE A 36 -10.35 -13.44 0.86
CA ILE A 36 -9.81 -13.05 -0.46
C ILE A 36 -10.51 -11.78 -0.98
N GLU A 37 -11.85 -11.74 -0.92
CA GLU A 37 -12.64 -10.59 -1.34
C GLU A 37 -12.28 -9.35 -0.50
N THR A 38 -12.28 -9.50 0.83
CA THR A 38 -11.94 -8.42 1.75
C THR A 38 -10.50 -7.93 1.54
N LYS A 39 -9.56 -8.84 1.26
CA LYS A 39 -8.18 -8.48 0.90
C LYS A 39 -8.14 -7.63 -0.36
N SER A 40 -8.82 -8.07 -1.41
CA SER A 40 -8.88 -7.38 -2.70
C SER A 40 -9.52 -6.00 -2.57
N SER A 41 -10.63 -5.88 -1.85
CA SER A 41 -11.30 -4.59 -1.60
C SER A 41 -10.43 -3.62 -0.80
N ALA A 42 -9.73 -4.11 0.25
CA ALA A 42 -8.83 -3.28 1.04
C ALA A 42 -7.65 -2.75 0.20
N GLU A 43 -7.09 -3.57 -0.68
CA GLU A 43 -6.02 -3.15 -1.58
C GLU A 43 -6.49 -2.11 -2.60
N LEU A 44 -7.70 -2.26 -3.14
CA LEU A 44 -8.30 -1.27 -4.04
C LEU A 44 -8.55 0.06 -3.32
N ALA A 45 -9.12 0.02 -2.11
CA ALA A 45 -9.35 1.19 -1.28
C ALA A 45 -8.04 1.91 -0.96
N ALA A 46 -6.97 1.17 -0.64
CA ALA A 46 -5.64 1.76 -0.41
C ALA A 46 -5.09 2.46 -1.67
N LYS A 47 -5.23 1.85 -2.86
CA LYS A 47 -4.82 2.47 -4.14
C LYS A 47 -5.61 3.74 -4.45
N LEU A 48 -6.92 3.72 -4.21
CA LEU A 48 -7.77 4.90 -4.34
C LEU A 48 -7.35 6.00 -3.37
N GLY A 49 -7.14 5.66 -2.09
CA GLY A 49 -6.66 6.59 -1.07
C GLY A 49 -5.35 7.27 -1.45
N VAL A 50 -4.35 6.52 -1.93
CA VAL A 50 -3.08 7.09 -2.42
C VAL A 50 -3.28 7.99 -3.65
N THR A 51 -4.20 7.61 -4.55
CA THR A 51 -4.50 8.42 -5.75
C THR A 51 -5.19 9.74 -5.38
N LEU A 52 -6.16 9.68 -4.47
CA LEU A 52 -6.86 10.86 -3.96
C LEU A 52 -5.93 11.76 -3.15
N ASP A 53 -5.12 11.18 -2.25
CA ASP A 53 -4.09 11.92 -1.51
C ASP A 53 -3.17 12.65 -2.49
N HIS A 54 -2.68 11.99 -3.54
CA HIS A 54 -1.87 12.63 -4.58
C HIS A 54 -2.61 13.70 -5.40
N ALA A 55 -3.92 13.55 -5.61
CA ALA A 55 -4.73 14.51 -6.38
C ALA A 55 -5.05 15.77 -5.56
N PHE A 56 -5.40 15.61 -4.29
CA PHE A 56 -5.76 16.71 -3.38
C PHE A 56 -4.53 17.41 -2.78
N ASN A 57 -3.37 16.75 -2.79
CA ASN A 57 -2.09 17.37 -2.46
C ASN A 57 -1.45 18.13 -3.64
N ARG A 58 -2.25 18.55 -4.63
CA ARG A 58 -1.80 19.46 -5.69
C ARG A 58 -2.34 20.86 -5.41
N ASN A 59 -1.54 21.87 -5.70
CA ASN A 59 -2.02 23.24 -5.80
C ASN A 59 -3.10 23.36 -6.89
N LEU A 60 -3.91 24.43 -6.86
CA LEU A 60 -4.98 24.69 -7.83
C LEU A 60 -4.50 24.77 -9.29
N ASP A 61 -3.20 25.01 -9.51
CA ASP A 61 -2.53 25.02 -10.82
C ASP A 61 -1.99 23.64 -11.26
N GLY A 62 -2.22 22.59 -10.47
CA GLY A 62 -1.77 21.22 -10.73
C GLY A 62 -0.34 20.91 -10.30
N THR A 63 0.38 21.87 -9.72
CA THR A 63 1.74 21.68 -9.19
C THR A 63 1.74 20.97 -7.83
N ILE A 64 2.81 20.25 -7.51
CA ILE A 64 2.99 19.63 -6.18
C ILE A 64 3.61 20.71 -5.26
N PRO A 65 3.01 21.05 -4.10
CA PRO A 65 3.57 22.01 -3.16
C PRO A 65 5.00 21.61 -2.73
N ALA A 66 5.90 22.59 -2.64
CA ALA A 66 7.32 22.37 -2.34
C ALA A 66 7.59 21.66 -1.00
N GLN A 67 6.61 21.62 -0.09
CA GLN A 67 6.69 20.97 1.22
C GLN A 67 6.02 19.59 1.29
N ILE A 68 5.61 19.01 0.17
CA ILE A 68 5.09 17.64 0.20
C ILE A 68 6.26 16.69 0.26
N SER A 69 6.40 16.02 1.42
CA SER A 69 7.38 14.96 1.62
C SER A 69 7.35 14.02 0.42
N SER A 70 8.50 13.63 -0.13
CA SER A 70 8.59 12.73 -1.30
C SER A 70 8.08 11.30 -1.05
N ARG A 71 7.53 11.02 0.14
CA ARG A 71 7.06 9.70 0.55
C ARG A 71 5.82 9.22 -0.22
N PRO A 72 4.73 9.99 -0.43
CA PRO A 72 3.53 9.53 -1.13
C PRO A 72 3.83 9.11 -2.58
N ALA A 73 4.71 9.84 -3.27
CA ALA A 73 5.17 9.48 -4.62
C ALA A 73 5.92 8.13 -4.64
N ARG A 74 6.77 7.86 -3.64
CA ARG A 74 7.46 6.57 -3.49
C ARG A 74 6.52 5.42 -3.10
N TYR A 75 5.51 5.70 -2.26
CA TYR A 75 4.46 4.72 -1.95
C TYR A 75 3.66 4.35 -3.21
N ARG A 76 3.36 5.33 -4.07
CA ARG A 76 2.69 5.11 -5.35
C ARG A 76 3.48 4.18 -6.26
N GLU A 77 4.79 4.36 -6.40
CA GLU A 77 5.65 3.45 -7.17
C GLU A 77 5.74 2.04 -6.59
N ALA A 78 5.82 1.92 -5.26
CA ALA A 78 5.90 0.64 -4.57
C ALA A 78 4.58 -0.16 -4.59
N TRP A 79 3.43 0.51 -4.72
CA TRP A 79 2.10 -0.11 -4.70
C TRP A 79 1.47 -0.32 -6.08
N LEU A 80 1.84 0.48 -7.09
CA LEU A 80 1.28 0.38 -8.45
C LEU A 80 2.12 -0.47 -9.42
N LYS A 81 3.39 -0.75 -9.12
CA LYS A 81 4.16 -1.72 -9.92
C LYS A 81 3.68 -3.14 -9.56
N PRO A 82 3.13 -3.93 -10.50
CA PRO A 82 2.93 -5.35 -10.25
C PRO A 82 4.30 -6.01 -10.01
N PRO A 83 4.41 -7.04 -9.15
CA PRO A 83 5.64 -7.80 -9.05
C PRO A 83 5.94 -8.38 -10.44
N ASN A 84 7.19 -8.25 -10.91
CA ASN A 84 7.62 -8.98 -12.09
C ASN A 84 7.66 -10.47 -11.71
N TRP A 85 6.63 -11.22 -12.11
CA TRP A 85 6.55 -12.68 -11.91
C TRP A 85 7.16 -13.47 -13.09
N SER A 86 7.88 -12.82 -14.00
CA SER A 86 8.64 -13.52 -15.03
C SER A 86 10.13 -13.54 -14.70
N SER A 87 10.58 -14.76 -14.34
CA SER A 87 11.92 -15.37 -14.47
C SER A 87 13.13 -14.63 -13.92
#